data_AF-A0A9D8KD11-F1
#
_entry.id   AF-A0A9D8KD11-F1
#
_cell.length_a   1.000
_cell.length_b   1.000
_cell.length_c   1.000
_cell.angle_alpha   90.00
_cell.angle_beta   90.00
_cell.angle_gamma   90.00
#
_symmetry.space_group_name_H-M   'P 1'
#
loop_
_entity.id
_entity.type
_entity.pdbx_description
1 polymer ?
#
loop_
_entity_poly.entity_id
_entity_poly.type
_entity_poly.pdbx_seq_one_letter_code
_entity_poly.pdbx_strand_id
1 'polypeptide(L)'
;MTRMSKSFYLGSFIGATVFIFFLAIIVLVAAAFVPNIENLKVHAMAGLIFFVIICIAVGIYLVVVTGMFFYKMWDAIRDREIPVSPALAVVLLLIPIVNFFWALLVYPMYVKYYNEYIGRRAVDVHALSPGLFYAYPALLGIYIVCMVIAQAAQIAPGSTILMLIAMPFSIVGMVASIASFVVFFIIVSKVCDAVNILPSTTAGGGMIRSARIR
;
A
#
# COMPACT_ATOMS: atom_id res chain seq x y z
N MET A 1 -0.42 21.78 -9.57
CA MET A 1 -0.28 20.44 -8.95
C MET A 1 1.14 19.95 -9.14
N THR A 2 1.79 19.44 -8.08
CA THR A 2 3.14 18.87 -8.21
C THR A 2 3.07 17.50 -8.88
N ARG A 3 3.91 17.27 -9.89
CA ARG A 3 4.06 15.98 -10.57
C ARG A 3 4.32 14.85 -9.56
N MET A 4 3.65 13.72 -9.71
CA MET A 4 3.90 12.51 -8.91
C MET A 4 5.08 11.74 -9.48
N SER A 5 6.08 11.44 -8.63
CA SER A 5 7.24 10.64 -9.02
C SER A 5 6.98 9.15 -8.81
N LYS A 6 6.79 8.42 -9.90
CA LYS A 6 6.59 6.95 -9.88
C LYS A 6 7.78 6.22 -9.22
N SER A 7 9.00 6.64 -9.53
CA SER A 7 10.22 6.04 -8.98
C SER A 7 10.33 6.28 -7.47
N PHE A 8 9.89 7.43 -6.97
CA PHE A 8 9.87 7.70 -5.53
C PHE A 8 8.94 6.73 -4.78
N TYR A 9 7.69 6.58 -5.24
CA TYR A 9 6.73 5.71 -4.57
C TYR A 9 7.13 4.24 -4.69
N LEU A 10 7.35 3.73 -5.91
CA LEU A 10 7.74 2.33 -6.11
C LEU A 10 9.09 2.01 -5.45
N GLY A 11 10.06 2.92 -5.58
CA GLY A 11 11.38 2.79 -4.96
C GLY A 11 11.31 2.78 -3.43
N SER A 12 10.39 3.52 -2.82
CA SER A 12 10.19 3.50 -1.36
C SER A 12 9.69 2.13 -0.88
N PHE A 13 8.70 1.54 -1.55
CA PHE A 13 8.19 0.22 -1.17
C PHE A 13 9.20 -0.89 -1.46
N ILE A 14 9.79 -0.91 -2.66
CA ILE A 14 10.79 -1.91 -3.03
C ILE A 14 12.02 -1.79 -2.11
N GLY A 15 12.53 -0.57 -1.92
CA GLY A 15 13.69 -0.30 -1.08
C GLY A 15 13.45 -0.71 0.38
N ALA A 16 12.28 -0.40 0.95
CA ALA A 16 11.92 -0.84 2.29
C ALA A 16 11.84 -2.37 2.41
N THR A 17 11.19 -3.05 1.47
CA THR A 17 11.09 -4.52 1.46
C THR A 17 12.46 -5.17 1.37
N VAL A 18 13.30 -4.71 0.43
CA VAL A 18 14.67 -5.22 0.25
C VAL A 18 15.50 -4.96 1.49
N PHE A 19 15.45 -3.75 2.05
CA PHE A 19 16.19 -3.38 3.25
C PHE A 19 15.81 -4.24 4.46
N ILE A 20 14.51 -4.43 4.74
CA ILE A 20 14.05 -5.29 5.85
C ILE A 20 14.51 -6.73 5.63
N PHE A 21 14.43 -7.24 4.40
CA PHE A 21 14.88 -8.59 4.07
C PHE A 21 16.38 -8.79 4.33
N PHE A 22 17.23 -7.88 3.86
CA PHE A 22 18.66 -7.92 4.12
C PHE A 22 18.98 -7.80 5.61
N LEU A 23 18.28 -6.92 6.33
CA LEU A 23 18.45 -6.77 7.76
C LEU A 23 18.11 -8.06 8.51
N ALA A 24 17.03 -8.75 8.14
CA ALA A 24 16.66 -10.03 8.71
C ALA A 24 17.74 -11.09 8.48
N ILE A 25 18.31 -11.16 7.27
CA ILE A 25 19.44 -12.06 6.95
C ILE A 25 20.65 -11.74 7.84
N ILE A 26 21.01 -10.46 8.00
CA ILE A 26 22.14 -10.05 8.85
C ILE A 26 21.94 -10.51 10.29
N VAL A 27 20.74 -10.31 10.86
CA VAL A 27 20.42 -10.75 12.22
C VAL A 27 20.51 -12.27 12.36
N LEU A 28 20.02 -13.03 11.38
CA LEU A 28 20.09 -14.50 11.37
C LEU A 28 21.54 -15.00 11.25
N VAL A 29 22.33 -14.40 10.36
CA VAL A 29 23.74 -14.76 10.17
C VAL A 29 24.54 -14.44 11.43
N ALA A 30 24.35 -13.26 12.02
CA ALA A 30 25.03 -12.88 13.26
C ALA A 30 24.70 -13.86 14.42
N ALA A 31 23.45 -14.30 14.53
CA ALA A 31 23.05 -15.29 15.52
C ALA A 31 23.74 -16.65 15.33
N ALA A 32 24.00 -17.07 14.08
CA ALA A 32 24.67 -18.34 13.78
C ALA A 32 26.14 -18.38 14.23
N PHE A 33 26.78 -17.24 14.46
CA PHE A 33 28.18 -17.14 14.90
C PHE A 33 28.36 -17.04 16.43
N VAL A 34 27.29 -17.13 17.22
CA VAL A 34 27.38 -17.07 18.68
C VAL A 34 27.72 -18.47 19.24
N PRO A 35 28.92 -18.70 19.80
CA PRO A 35 29.40 -20.06 20.11
C PRO A 35 28.78 -20.70 21.35
N ASN A 36 28.14 -19.90 22.22
CA ASN A 36 27.57 -20.36 23.48
C ASN A 36 26.05 -20.10 23.51
N ILE A 37 25.27 -21.14 23.85
CA ILE A 37 23.80 -21.09 23.91
C ILE A 37 23.28 -20.03 24.90
N GLU A 38 23.97 -19.81 26.02
CA GLU A 38 23.59 -18.78 26.99
C GLU A 38 23.75 -17.38 26.41
N ASN A 39 24.90 -17.13 25.76
CA ASN A 39 25.15 -15.88 25.05
C ASN A 39 24.20 -15.71 23.85
N LEU A 40 23.84 -16.80 23.16
CA LEU A 40 22.93 -16.78 22.01
C LEU A 40 21.57 -16.19 22.39
N LYS A 41 21.01 -16.55 23.56
CA LYS A 41 19.73 -15.99 24.02
C LYS A 41 19.80 -14.47 24.19
N VAL A 42 20.85 -13.98 24.84
CA VAL A 42 21.03 -12.53 25.09
C VAL A 42 21.22 -11.77 23.78
N HIS A 43 22.09 -12.25 22.89
CA HIS A 43 22.36 -11.61 21.60
C HIS A 43 21.16 -11.70 20.65
N ALA A 44 20.45 -12.82 20.62
CA ALA A 44 19.24 -12.98 19.82
C ALA A 44 18.13 -12.04 20.29
N MET A 45 17.96 -11.87 21.62
CA MET A 45 16.98 -10.94 22.16
C MET A 45 17.34 -9.49 21.81
N ALA A 46 18.59 -9.09 21.97
CA ALA A 46 19.07 -7.76 21.58
C ALA A 46 18.90 -7.50 20.07
N GLY A 47 19.28 -8.47 19.23
CA GLY A 47 19.11 -8.41 17.78
C GLY A 47 17.65 -8.32 17.35
N LEU A 48 16.76 -9.06 18.01
CA LEU A 48 15.31 -9.00 17.77
C LEU A 48 14.73 -7.63 18.16
N ILE A 49 15.10 -7.09 19.33
CA ILE A 49 14.66 -5.75 19.77
C ILE A 49 15.11 -4.70 18.76
N PHE A 50 16.37 -4.73 18.34
CA PHE A 50 16.90 -3.82 17.34
C PHE A 50 16.16 -3.94 16.00
N PHE A 51 15.94 -5.17 15.52
CA PHE A 51 15.18 -5.43 14.31
C PHE A 51 13.75 -4.86 14.38
N VAL A 52 13.06 -5.07 15.50
CA VAL A 52 11.70 -4.53 15.72
C VAL A 52 11.69 -3.00 15.68
N ILE A 53 12.66 -2.33 16.33
CA ILE A 53 12.78 -0.87 16.29
C ILE A 53 12.95 -0.37 14.85
N ILE A 54 13.81 -1.01 14.06
CA ILE A 54 14.02 -0.63 12.65
C ILE A 54 12.74 -0.89 11.83
N CYS A 55 12.06 -2.01 12.03
CA CYS A 55 10.79 -2.30 11.36
C CYS A 55 9.72 -1.25 11.69
N ILE A 56 9.64 -0.77 12.93
CA ILE A 56 8.74 0.32 13.32
C ILE A 56 9.11 1.61 12.59
N ALA A 57 10.39 1.98 12.56
CA ALA A 57 10.85 3.19 11.87
C ALA A 57 10.55 3.16 10.36
N VAL A 58 10.83 2.02 9.70
CA VAL A 58 10.49 1.81 8.28
C VAL A 58 8.98 1.82 8.07
N GLY A 59 8.22 1.23 8.98
CA GLY A 59 6.75 1.25 8.96
C GLY A 59 6.19 2.68 9.00
N ILE A 60 6.68 3.52 9.92
CA ILE A 60 6.31 4.94 10.00
C ILE A 60 6.62 5.67 8.70
N TYR A 61 7.83 5.45 8.15
CA TYR A 61 8.21 6.03 6.85
C TYR A 61 7.23 5.63 5.74
N LEU A 62 6.91 4.33 5.62
CA LEU A 62 5.98 3.84 4.60
C LEU A 62 4.56 4.38 4.80
N VAL A 63 4.10 4.55 6.04
CA VAL A 63 2.81 5.19 6.34
C VAL A 63 2.79 6.64 5.82
N VAL A 64 3.85 7.41 6.06
CA VAL A 64 3.96 8.79 5.56
C VAL A 64 3.97 8.81 4.03
N VAL A 65 4.78 7.96 3.38
CA VAL A 65 4.85 7.87 1.91
C VAL A 65 3.50 7.48 1.31
N THR A 66 2.82 6.52 1.92
CA THR A 66 1.48 6.09 1.51
C THR A 66 0.47 7.22 1.69
N GLY A 67 0.47 7.91 2.83
CA GLY A 67 -0.37 9.08 3.06
C GLY A 67 -0.16 10.17 2.03
N MET A 68 1.10 10.49 1.69
CA MET A 68 1.41 11.44 0.61
C MET A 68 0.90 10.97 -0.75
N PHE A 69 1.00 9.67 -1.06
CA PHE A 69 0.47 9.09 -2.29
C PHE A 69 -1.04 9.32 -2.39
N PHE A 70 -1.79 8.91 -1.36
CA PHE A 70 -3.24 9.08 -1.32
C PHE A 70 -3.67 10.54 -1.35
N TYR A 71 -2.99 11.40 -0.59
CA TYR A 71 -3.27 12.83 -0.60
C TYR A 71 -3.20 13.40 -2.03
N LYS A 72 -2.08 13.17 -2.73
CA LYS A 72 -1.89 13.69 -4.08
C LYS A 72 -2.84 13.07 -5.10
N MET A 73 -3.11 11.77 -4.95
CA MET A 73 -4.07 11.04 -5.77
C MET A 73 -5.48 11.67 -5.68
N TRP A 74 -5.98 11.92 -4.47
CA TRP A 74 -7.30 12.52 -4.25
C TRP A 74 -7.35 14.01 -4.59
N ASP A 75 -6.28 14.75 -4.33
CA ASP A 75 -6.20 16.17 -4.68
C ASP A 75 -6.24 16.39 -6.20
N ALA A 76 -5.70 15.45 -6.98
CA ALA A 76 -5.65 15.53 -8.44
C ALA A 76 -7.02 15.50 -9.12
N ILE A 77 -8.00 14.80 -8.54
CA ILE A 77 -9.36 14.71 -9.09
C ILE A 77 -10.36 15.61 -8.36
N ARG A 78 -9.90 16.44 -7.42
CA ARG A 78 -10.77 17.22 -6.55
C ARG A 78 -11.58 18.24 -7.37
N ASP A 79 -12.86 17.98 -7.51
CA ASP A 79 -13.86 18.93 -7.99
C ASP A 79 -14.86 19.29 -6.87
N ARG A 80 -15.90 20.06 -7.20
CA ARG A 80 -16.93 20.47 -6.23
C ARG A 80 -17.90 19.34 -5.87
N GLU A 81 -17.84 18.19 -6.53
CA GLU A 81 -18.83 17.11 -6.43
C GLU A 81 -18.35 15.93 -5.59
N ILE A 82 -17.05 15.80 -5.33
CA ILE A 82 -16.51 14.69 -4.54
C ILE A 82 -16.66 14.97 -3.02
N PRO A 83 -17.34 14.10 -2.27
CA PRO A 83 -17.55 14.28 -0.83
C PRO A 83 -16.29 14.00 0.00
N VAL A 84 -15.32 13.26 -0.54
CA VAL A 84 -14.10 12.85 0.16
C VAL A 84 -13.00 13.88 -0.05
N SER A 85 -12.58 14.55 1.02
CA SER A 85 -11.41 15.44 0.97
C SER A 85 -10.10 14.63 0.97
N PRO A 86 -9.00 15.14 0.36
CA PRO A 86 -7.71 14.46 0.38
C PRO A 86 -7.19 14.17 1.79
N ALA A 87 -7.41 15.11 2.72
CA ALA A 87 -7.04 14.93 4.13
C ALA A 87 -7.85 13.81 4.79
N LEU A 88 -9.16 13.75 4.53
CA LEU A 88 -10.03 12.70 5.06
C LEU A 88 -9.62 11.31 4.52
N ALA A 89 -9.27 11.24 3.23
CA ALA A 89 -8.79 10.00 2.62
C ALA A 89 -7.53 9.46 3.32
N VAL A 90 -6.61 10.32 3.73
CA VAL A 90 -5.38 9.93 4.44
C VAL A 90 -5.63 9.58 5.90
N VAL A 91 -6.38 10.41 6.64
CA VAL A 91 -6.59 10.23 8.08
C VAL A 91 -7.29 8.90 8.37
N LEU A 92 -8.27 8.51 7.55
CA LEU A 92 -9.00 7.26 7.75
C LEU A 92 -8.17 6.00 7.43
N LEU A 93 -7.04 6.14 6.71
CA LEU A 93 -6.05 5.05 6.55
C LEU A 93 -5.16 4.86 7.79
N LEU A 94 -5.11 5.82 8.72
CA LEU A 94 -4.24 5.72 9.90
C LEU A 94 -4.84 4.88 11.04
N ILE A 95 -6.15 4.67 11.05
CA ILE A 95 -6.85 3.93 12.11
C ILE A 95 -6.88 2.45 11.71
N PRO A 96 -6.17 1.51 12.36
CA PRO A 96 -5.93 0.17 11.82
C PRO A 96 -7.19 -0.64 11.41
N ILE A 97 -8.22 -0.66 12.26
CA ILE A 97 -9.47 -1.39 11.97
C ILE A 97 -10.24 -0.69 10.84
N VAL A 98 -10.34 0.64 10.93
CA VAL A 98 -11.01 1.44 9.90
C VAL A 98 -10.23 1.34 8.59
N ASN A 99 -8.90 1.30 8.61
CA ASN A 99 -8.00 1.27 7.46
C ASN A 99 -8.31 0.09 6.52
N PHE A 100 -8.58 -1.09 7.06
CA PHE A 100 -8.92 -2.24 6.23
C PHE A 100 -10.28 -2.08 5.53
N PHE A 101 -11.32 -1.75 6.29
CA PHE A 101 -12.65 -1.45 5.72
C PHE A 101 -12.60 -0.25 4.78
N TRP A 102 -11.74 0.73 5.09
CA TRP A 102 -11.56 1.94 4.32
C TRP A 102 -10.82 1.65 3.01
N ALA A 103 -9.84 0.74 2.99
CA ALA A 103 -9.23 0.30 1.74
C ALA A 103 -10.26 -0.35 0.80
N LEU A 104 -11.20 -1.13 1.33
CA LEU A 104 -12.30 -1.71 0.53
C LEU A 104 -13.23 -0.65 -0.07
N LEU A 105 -13.33 0.54 0.52
CA LEU A 105 -14.16 1.63 0.02
C LEU A 105 -13.37 2.61 -0.86
N VAL A 106 -12.22 3.09 -0.38
CA VAL A 106 -11.43 4.16 -1.00
C VAL A 106 -10.92 3.78 -2.39
N TYR A 107 -10.36 2.58 -2.54
CA TYR A 107 -9.79 2.19 -3.83
C TYR A 107 -10.88 2.12 -4.92
N PRO A 108 -11.99 1.38 -4.71
CA PRO A 108 -13.12 1.39 -5.65
C PRO A 108 -13.76 2.77 -5.87
N MET A 109 -13.88 3.59 -4.82
CA MET A 109 -14.45 4.93 -4.97
C MET A 109 -13.54 5.82 -5.80
N TYR A 110 -12.23 5.76 -5.59
CA TYR A 110 -11.28 6.57 -6.36
C TYR A 110 -11.38 6.29 -7.86
N VAL A 111 -11.38 5.02 -8.28
CA VAL A 111 -11.47 4.67 -9.71
C VAL A 111 -12.79 5.15 -10.32
N LYS A 112 -13.90 5.04 -9.59
CA LYS A 112 -15.20 5.57 -10.01
C LYS A 112 -15.13 7.09 -10.23
N TYR A 113 -14.71 7.84 -9.21
CA TYR A 113 -14.64 9.31 -9.28
C TYR A 113 -13.62 9.81 -10.32
N TYR A 114 -12.48 9.13 -10.47
CA TYR A 114 -11.49 9.43 -11.50
C TYR A 114 -12.10 9.26 -12.91
N ASN A 115 -12.76 8.14 -13.17
CA ASN A 115 -13.37 7.85 -14.47
C ASN A 115 -14.53 8.80 -14.80
N GLU A 116 -15.34 9.16 -13.81
CA GLU A 116 -16.38 10.18 -13.98
C GLU A 116 -15.78 11.58 -14.23
N TYR A 117 -14.71 11.94 -13.51
CA TYR A 117 -14.01 13.22 -13.65
C TYR A 117 -13.48 13.40 -15.08
N ILE A 118 -12.79 12.39 -15.63
CA ILE A 118 -12.25 12.46 -17.00
C ILE A 118 -13.39 12.53 -18.04
N GLY A 119 -14.51 11.86 -17.79
CA GLY A 119 -15.71 11.93 -18.62
C GLY A 119 -16.35 13.32 -18.63
N ARG A 120 -16.52 13.94 -17.45
CA ARG A 120 -17.06 15.31 -17.32
C ARG A 120 -16.16 16.37 -17.95
N ARG A 121 -14.84 16.18 -17.87
CA ARG A 121 -13.85 17.14 -18.36
C ARG A 121 -13.40 16.88 -19.81
N ALA A 122 -13.92 15.84 -20.45
CA ALA A 122 -13.52 15.40 -21.79
C ALA A 122 -11.99 15.31 -21.94
N VAL A 123 -11.31 14.80 -20.90
CA VAL A 123 -9.87 14.61 -20.89
C VAL A 123 -9.57 13.33 -21.65
N ASP A 124 -8.79 13.41 -22.71
CA ASP A 124 -8.35 12.25 -23.51
C ASP A 124 -7.28 11.45 -22.75
N VAL A 125 -7.71 10.70 -21.75
CA VAL A 125 -6.89 9.79 -20.94
C VAL A 125 -7.60 8.46 -20.78
N HIS A 126 -6.81 7.40 -20.60
CA HIS A 126 -7.34 6.07 -20.40
C HIS A 126 -8.05 5.97 -19.04
N ALA A 127 -9.26 5.40 -19.05
CA ALA A 127 -9.97 5.05 -17.84
C ALA A 127 -9.19 4.02 -17.02
N LEU A 128 -9.23 4.14 -15.70
CA LEU A 128 -8.64 3.17 -14.79
C LEU A 128 -9.56 1.95 -14.67
N SER A 129 -8.99 0.75 -14.71
CA SER A 129 -9.75 -0.50 -14.60
C SER A 129 -10.25 -0.71 -13.18
N PRO A 130 -11.57 -0.81 -12.94
CA PRO A 130 -12.10 -1.01 -11.59
C PRO A 130 -11.62 -2.31 -10.94
N GLY A 131 -11.45 -3.38 -11.74
CA GLY A 131 -11.08 -4.71 -11.24
C GLY A 131 -9.78 -4.72 -10.43
N LEU A 132 -8.77 -3.93 -10.82
CA LEU A 132 -7.52 -3.81 -10.08
C LEU A 132 -7.72 -3.20 -8.68
N PHE A 133 -8.58 -2.18 -8.60
CA PHE A 133 -8.87 -1.45 -7.36
C PHE A 133 -9.76 -2.25 -6.40
N TYR A 134 -10.55 -3.21 -6.90
CA TYR A 134 -11.25 -4.19 -6.06
C TYR A 134 -10.33 -5.35 -5.65
N ALA A 135 -9.46 -5.81 -6.55
CA ALA A 135 -8.58 -6.96 -6.30
C ALA A 135 -7.59 -6.69 -5.16
N TYR A 136 -7.01 -5.49 -5.08
CA TYR A 136 -6.04 -5.15 -4.04
C TYR A 136 -6.57 -5.32 -2.61
N PRO A 137 -7.65 -4.63 -2.19
CA PRO A 137 -8.14 -4.77 -0.82
C PRO A 137 -8.74 -6.16 -0.54
N ALA A 138 -9.26 -6.86 -1.56
CA ALA A 138 -9.69 -8.26 -1.41
C ALA A 138 -8.51 -9.19 -1.08
N LEU A 139 -7.39 -9.09 -1.83
CA LEU A 139 -6.18 -9.86 -1.58
C LEU A 139 -5.56 -9.52 -0.22
N LEU A 140 -5.56 -8.24 0.15
CA LEU A 140 -5.11 -7.78 1.46
C LEU A 140 -5.96 -8.41 2.58
N GLY A 141 -7.27 -8.51 2.38
CA GLY A 141 -8.19 -9.14 3.32
C GLY A 141 -7.94 -10.63 3.52
N ILE A 142 -7.77 -11.36 2.42
CA ILE A 142 -7.41 -12.77 2.45
C ILE A 142 -6.11 -12.97 3.23
N TYR A 143 -5.09 -12.15 2.95
CA TYR A 143 -3.82 -12.19 3.69
C TYR A 143 -4.02 -11.97 5.20
N ILE A 144 -4.75 -10.93 5.61
CA ILE A 144 -4.97 -10.62 7.03
C ILE A 144 -5.73 -11.75 7.72
N VAL A 145 -6.79 -12.27 7.12
CA VAL A 145 -7.60 -13.37 7.68
C VAL A 145 -6.75 -14.63 7.84
N CYS A 146 -6.00 -15.01 6.81
CA CYS A 146 -5.09 -16.16 6.87
C CYS A 146 -4.03 -16.01 7.96
N MET A 147 -3.47 -14.80 8.12
CA MET A 147 -2.46 -14.51 9.14
C MET A 147 -3.04 -14.61 10.56
N VAL A 148 -4.24 -14.06 10.79
CA VAL A 148 -4.94 -14.15 12.08
C VAL A 148 -5.25 -15.61 12.44
N ILE A 149 -5.76 -16.41 11.49
CA ILE A 149 -6.03 -17.84 11.72
C ILE A 149 -4.74 -18.59 12.08
N ALA A 150 -3.65 -18.34 11.34
CA ALA A 150 -2.37 -18.97 11.60
C ALA A 150 -1.80 -18.61 12.98
N GLN A 151 -1.93 -17.35 13.42
CA GLN A 151 -1.50 -16.93 14.76
C GLN A 151 -2.38 -17.49 15.87
N ALA A 152 -3.70 -17.50 15.70
CA ALA A 152 -4.62 -18.08 16.67
C ALA A 152 -4.31 -19.56 16.94
N ALA A 153 -3.92 -20.31 15.90
CA ALA A 153 -3.51 -21.71 16.03
C ALA A 153 -2.22 -21.91 16.86
N GLN A 154 -1.31 -20.93 16.88
CA GLN A 154 -0.07 -21.00 17.66
C GLN A 154 -0.28 -20.75 19.15
N ILE A 155 -1.34 -20.04 19.52
CA ILE A 155 -1.64 -19.68 20.92
C ILE A 155 -2.45 -20.78 21.62
N ALA A 156 -3.12 -21.66 20.85
CA ALA A 156 -3.94 -22.73 21.39
C ALA A 156 -3.08 -23.83 22.06
N PRO A 157 -3.25 -24.10 23.36
CA PRO A 157 -2.48 -25.14 24.05
C PRO A 157 -2.77 -26.53 23.48
N GLY A 158 -1.72 -27.32 23.20
CA GLY A 158 -1.81 -28.78 23.03
C GLY A 158 -2.10 -29.34 21.64
N SER A 159 -1.75 -28.68 20.53
CA SER A 159 -2.19 -29.13 19.21
C SER A 159 -1.15 -29.05 18.10
N THR A 160 -0.29 -30.07 18.05
CA THR A 160 0.45 -30.42 16.81
C THR A 160 -0.50 -30.54 15.60
N ILE A 161 -1.74 -30.98 15.84
CA ILE A 161 -2.81 -31.06 14.83
C ILE A 161 -3.25 -29.66 14.32
N LEU A 162 -3.39 -28.65 15.20
CA LEU A 162 -3.76 -27.30 14.75
C LEU A 162 -2.62 -26.65 13.95
N MET A 163 -1.36 -26.97 14.25
CA MET A 163 -0.22 -26.51 13.43
C MET A 163 -0.28 -27.08 12.01
N LEU A 164 -0.65 -28.35 11.84
CA LEU A 164 -0.85 -28.95 10.51
C LEU A 164 -2.01 -28.28 9.75
N ILE A 165 -3.09 -27.93 10.44
CA ILE A 165 -4.24 -27.22 9.86
C ILE A 165 -3.87 -25.77 9.51
N ALA A 166 -3.00 -25.11 10.28
CA ALA A 166 -2.58 -23.73 10.05
C ALA A 166 -1.59 -23.55 8.88
N MET A 167 -0.88 -24.61 8.48
CA MET A 167 0.12 -24.56 7.41
C MET A 167 -0.50 -24.15 6.05
N PRO A 168 -1.61 -24.75 5.57
CA PRO A 168 -2.30 -24.28 4.37
C PRO A 168 -2.66 -22.79 4.39
N PHE A 169 -3.18 -22.29 5.52
CA PHE A 169 -3.53 -20.86 5.65
C PHE A 169 -2.31 -19.96 5.54
N SER A 170 -1.16 -20.38 6.08
CA SER A 170 0.10 -19.64 5.96
C SER A 170 0.57 -19.54 4.51
N ILE A 171 0.47 -20.63 3.75
CA ILE A 171 0.83 -20.65 2.31
C ILE A 171 -0.11 -19.74 1.51
N VAL A 172 -1.43 -19.87 1.73
CA VAL A 172 -2.43 -19.02 1.06
C VAL A 172 -2.20 -17.55 1.39
N GLY A 173 -1.96 -17.22 2.67
CA GLY A 173 -1.63 -15.87 3.10
C GLY A 173 -0.38 -15.32 2.41
N MET A 174 0.69 -16.12 2.31
CA MET A 174 1.91 -15.72 1.62
C MET A 174 1.66 -15.43 0.13
N VAL A 175 0.96 -16.32 -0.58
CA VAL A 175 0.60 -16.12 -2.00
C VAL A 175 -0.26 -14.86 -2.17
N ALA A 176 -1.27 -14.68 -1.32
CA ALA A 176 -2.14 -13.49 -1.34
C ALA A 176 -1.35 -12.20 -1.08
N SER A 177 -0.37 -12.23 -0.17
CA SER A 177 0.50 -11.08 0.10
C SER A 177 1.35 -10.69 -1.11
N ILE A 178 1.97 -11.66 -1.80
CA ILE A 178 2.77 -11.42 -2.99
C ILE A 178 1.90 -10.84 -4.11
N ALA A 179 0.73 -11.44 -4.34
CA ALA A 179 -0.23 -10.94 -5.32
C ALA A 179 -0.70 -9.52 -4.97
N SER A 180 -0.98 -9.23 -3.70
CA SER A 180 -1.37 -7.90 -3.23
C SER A 180 -0.28 -6.86 -3.51
N PHE A 181 0.99 -7.20 -3.25
CA PHE A 181 2.13 -6.33 -3.57
C PHE A 181 2.24 -6.02 -5.07
N VAL A 182 2.10 -7.04 -5.93
CA VAL A 182 2.14 -6.86 -7.38
C VAL A 182 0.99 -5.96 -7.85
N VAL A 183 -0.24 -6.22 -7.42
CA VAL A 183 -1.41 -5.41 -7.78
C VAL A 183 -1.23 -3.96 -7.29
N PHE A 184 -0.72 -3.77 -6.07
CA PHE A 184 -0.45 -2.45 -5.52
C PHE A 184 0.56 -1.66 -6.36
N PHE A 185 1.66 -2.29 -6.82
CA PHE A 185 2.61 -1.62 -7.71
C PHE A 185 2.01 -1.23 -9.05
N ILE A 186 1.14 -2.07 -9.60
CA ILE A 186 0.39 -1.74 -10.82
C ILE A 186 -0.51 -0.53 -10.56
N ILE A 187 -1.25 -0.50 -9.44
CA ILE A 187 -2.09 0.64 -9.06
C ILE A 187 -1.25 1.91 -8.93
N VAL A 188 -0.17 1.89 -8.14
CA VAL A 188 0.70 3.06 -7.94
C VAL A 188 1.24 3.58 -9.26
N SER A 189 1.70 2.70 -10.14
CA SER A 189 2.14 3.08 -11.49
C SER A 189 1.04 3.76 -12.28
N LYS A 190 -0.13 3.11 -12.41
CA LYS A 190 -1.24 3.60 -13.24
C LYS A 190 -1.80 4.90 -12.71
N VAL A 191 -1.89 5.07 -11.40
CA VAL A 191 -2.33 6.31 -10.75
C VAL A 191 -1.33 7.44 -10.99
N CYS A 192 -0.02 7.19 -10.86
CA CYS A 192 0.99 8.21 -11.13
C CYS A 192 0.92 8.68 -12.59
N ASP A 193 0.79 7.75 -13.54
CA ASP A 193 0.67 8.06 -14.96
C ASP A 193 -0.61 8.87 -15.23
N ALA A 194 -1.75 8.43 -14.70
CA ALA A 194 -3.03 9.11 -14.78
C ALA A 194 -2.99 10.56 -14.25
N VAL A 195 -2.51 10.74 -13.01
CA VAL A 195 -2.45 12.06 -12.35
C VAL A 195 -1.52 13.02 -13.09
N ASN A 196 -0.41 12.52 -13.62
CA ASN A 196 0.58 13.36 -14.30
C ASN A 196 0.12 13.91 -15.65
N ILE A 197 -0.92 13.33 -16.28
CA ILE A 197 -1.45 13.79 -17.56
C ILE A 197 -2.53 14.89 -17.38
N LEU A 198 -3.14 15.02 -16.19
CA LEU A 198 -4.21 16.00 -15.93
C LEU A 198 -3.78 17.48 -16.11
N PRO A 199 -2.58 17.92 -15.70
CA PRO A 199 -2.17 19.32 -15.88
C PRO A 199 -1.97 19.71 -17.35
N SER A 200 -1.52 18.78 -18.21
CA SER A 200 -1.27 19.06 -19.63
C SER A 200 -2.54 19.35 -20.42
N THR A 201 -3.68 18.76 -20.02
CA THR A 201 -4.95 18.93 -20.74
C THR A 201 -5.70 20.19 -20.34
N THR A 202 -5.50 20.68 -19.12
CA THR A 202 -6.14 21.91 -18.61
C THR A 202 -5.47 23.19 -19.13
N ALA A 203 -4.16 23.18 -19.36
CA ALA A 203 -3.43 24.35 -19.86
C ALA A 203 -3.75 24.70 -21.33
N GLY A 204 -4.14 23.72 -22.16
CA GLY A 204 -4.45 23.93 -23.59
C GLY A 204 -5.86 24.48 -23.88
N GLY A 205 -6.83 24.26 -22.99
CA GLY A 205 -8.24 24.64 -23.21
C GLY A 205 -8.56 26.12 -22.97
N GLY A 206 -7.68 26.88 -22.31
CA GLY A 206 -7.90 28.29 -21.99
C GLY A 206 -7.66 29.26 -23.16
N MET A 207 -6.94 28.85 -24.20
CA MET A 207 -6.48 29.78 -25.24
C MET A 207 -7.46 29.93 -26.43
N ILE A 208 -8.49 29.08 -26.55
CA ILE A 208 -9.41 29.10 -27.71
C ILE A 208 -10.71 29.88 -27.44
N ARG A 209 -11.04 30.24 -26.18
CA ARG A 209 -12.30 30.94 -25.86
C ARG A 209 -12.26 32.47 -25.90
N SER A 210 -11.10 33.11 -26.09
CA SER A 210 -11.05 34.60 -26.19
C SER A 210 -11.08 35.15 -27.61
N ALA A 211 -11.00 34.31 -28.65
CA ALA A 211 -10.93 34.76 -30.04
C ALA A 211 -12.29 34.82 -30.78
N ARG A 212 -13.41 34.54 -30.10
CA ARG A 212 -14.75 34.52 -30.73
C ARG A 212 -15.70 35.53 -30.09
N ILE A 213 -15.28 36.80 -30.04
CA ILE A 213 -16.15 37.97 -29.88
C ILE A 213 -15.55 39.12 -30.71
N ARG A 214 -15.74 39.09 -32.03
CA ARG A 214 -15.81 40.27 -32.91
C ARG A 214 -16.71 39.94 -34.07
#